data_AF-A0A2N3R737-F1
#
_entry.id   AF-A0A2N3R737-F1
#
_cell.length_a   1.000
_cell.length_b   1.000
_cell.length_c   1.000
_cell.angle_alpha   90.00
_cell.angle_beta   90.00
_cell.angle_gamma   90.00
#
_symmetry.space_group_name_H-M   'P 1'
#
loop_
_entity.id
_entity.type
_entity.pdbx_description
1 polymer ?
#
loop_
_entity_poly.entity_id
_entity_poly.type
_entity_poly.pdbx_seq_one_letter_code
_entity_poly.pdbx_strand_id
1 'polypeptide(L)'
;MVERYDLPADDERTSLRNGVVRALRAVPMHFTSPINIEGLSATDLFSMNTLLGGAIEDQTVATLNATRAIWDPNGRWADYEFRRYSESFPDVRLENMRGAEPLIGIELKGWYLLAKEEMPSFRFRASADAMTVWDLLVVFPWSLSNVLSGTPVLEPPFIEQAKYAADLRTQYWENRNASAKPVTHPPTHPYPAPGTAYSDVVYDDRGGNFGRIARIQGLMDEWMAETMDTRLAGISAKWWVRFFKLFDERGDLEAITKRFDRLARETNQNPIWVEEVVDLVRQLMKL
;
A
#
# COMPACT_ATOMS: atom_id res chain seq x y z
N MET A 1 23.64 -9.03 -3.70
CA MET A 1 22.50 -8.27 -3.15
C MET A 1 21.85 -7.58 -4.34
N VAL A 2 20.53 -7.60 -4.50
CA VAL A 2 19.90 -6.83 -5.59
C VAL A 2 20.12 -5.34 -5.29
N GLU A 3 20.60 -4.59 -6.27
CA GLU A 3 20.85 -3.14 -6.18
C GLU A 3 19.81 -2.39 -7.01
N ARG A 4 19.53 -1.14 -6.65
CA ARG A 4 18.66 -0.28 -7.44
C ARG A 4 19.32 -0.01 -8.79
N TYR A 5 18.51 0.07 -9.84
CA TYR A 5 19.00 0.40 -11.17
C TYR A 5 19.37 1.87 -11.26
N ASP A 6 20.54 2.15 -11.84
CA ASP A 6 20.95 3.50 -12.17
C ASP A 6 19.98 4.12 -13.18
N LEU A 7 19.60 5.37 -12.91
CA LEU A 7 18.79 6.16 -13.82
C LEU A 7 19.72 6.87 -14.81
N PRO A 8 19.53 6.71 -16.13
CA PRO A 8 20.35 7.40 -17.12
C PRO A 8 20.26 8.92 -16.94
N ALA A 9 21.38 9.57 -16.63
CA ALA A 9 21.41 10.99 -16.31
C ALA A 9 21.12 11.90 -17.53
N ASP A 10 21.38 11.40 -18.72
CA ASP A 10 21.16 12.03 -20.02
C ASP A 10 19.73 11.83 -20.56
N ASP A 11 18.94 10.94 -19.94
CA ASP A 11 17.55 10.72 -20.31
C ASP A 11 16.61 11.67 -19.54
N GLU A 12 15.79 12.40 -20.29
CA GLU A 12 14.86 13.40 -19.75
C GLU A 12 13.80 12.79 -18.82
N ARG A 13 13.51 11.49 -18.98
CA ARG A 13 12.63 10.74 -18.08
C ARG A 13 13.18 10.67 -16.66
N THR A 14 14.49 10.78 -16.46
CA THR A 14 15.09 10.82 -15.12
C THR A 14 14.69 12.09 -14.37
N SER A 15 14.74 13.25 -15.04
CA SER A 15 14.26 14.50 -14.46
C SER A 15 12.75 14.47 -14.20
N LEU A 16 11.99 13.95 -15.16
CA LEU A 16 10.55 13.75 -15.02
C LEU A 16 10.22 12.86 -13.81
N ARG A 17 10.85 11.68 -13.68
CA ARG A 17 10.65 10.75 -12.56
C ARG A 17 10.89 11.44 -11.23
N ASN A 18 11.95 12.23 -11.11
CA ASN A 18 12.23 12.98 -9.89
C ASN A 18 11.13 14.01 -9.58
N GLY A 19 10.57 14.67 -10.61
CA GLY A 19 9.38 15.50 -10.49
C GLY A 19 8.15 14.73 -10.01
N VAL A 20 7.89 13.57 -10.61
CA VAL A 20 6.77 12.69 -10.24
C VAL A 20 6.90 12.21 -8.79
N VAL A 21 8.09 11.81 -8.34
CA VAL A 21 8.33 11.43 -6.93
C VAL A 21 8.03 12.60 -5.98
N ARG A 22 8.43 13.83 -6.33
CA ARG A 22 8.09 15.02 -5.53
C ARG A 22 6.58 15.26 -5.48
N ALA A 23 5.89 15.14 -6.61
CA ALA A 23 4.45 15.31 -6.68
C ALA A 23 3.71 14.23 -5.87
N LEU A 24 4.12 12.96 -5.99
CA LEU A 24 3.57 11.86 -5.19
C LEU A 24 3.72 12.09 -3.68
N ARG A 25 4.86 12.61 -3.22
CA ARG A 25 5.05 12.99 -1.81
C ARG A 25 4.16 14.16 -1.38
N ALA A 26 3.75 15.02 -2.30
CA ALA A 26 2.86 16.14 -2.05
C ALA A 26 1.37 15.76 -2.13
N VAL A 27 1.01 14.63 -2.76
CA VAL A 27 -0.38 14.17 -2.91
C VAL A 27 -1.17 14.23 -1.59
N PRO A 28 -0.67 13.75 -0.43
CA PRO A 28 -1.43 13.79 0.81
C PRO A 28 -1.88 15.21 1.23
N MET A 29 -1.12 16.24 0.85
CA MET A 29 -1.44 17.65 1.17
C MET A 29 -2.53 18.24 0.27
N HIS A 30 -2.76 17.64 -0.90
CA HIS A 30 -3.70 18.11 -1.90
C HIS A 30 -4.89 17.17 -2.09
N PHE A 31 -4.86 16.00 -1.45
CA PHE A 31 -5.87 14.99 -1.57
C PHE A 31 -7.19 15.45 -0.94
N THR A 32 -8.26 15.41 -1.73
CA THR A 32 -9.61 15.69 -1.26
C THR A 32 -10.53 14.56 -1.69
N SER A 33 -11.22 13.95 -0.74
CA SER A 33 -12.25 12.95 -1.04
C SER A 33 -13.64 13.56 -0.91
N PRO A 34 -14.52 13.43 -1.93
CA PRO A 34 -15.93 13.77 -1.78
C PRO A 34 -16.69 12.74 -0.94
N ILE A 35 -16.06 11.62 -0.57
CA ILE A 35 -16.65 10.54 0.19
C ILE A 35 -16.60 10.89 1.68
N ASN A 36 -17.75 10.93 2.33
CA ASN A 36 -17.87 11.05 3.78
C ASN A 36 -18.62 9.84 4.34
N ILE A 37 -18.05 9.21 5.36
CA ILE A 37 -18.61 8.03 6.02
C ILE A 37 -19.15 8.42 7.39
N GLU A 38 -20.43 8.21 7.66
CA GLU A 38 -21.07 8.67 8.90
C GLU A 38 -21.04 7.65 10.05
N GLY A 39 -20.59 6.42 9.78
CA GLY A 39 -20.37 5.41 10.82
C GLY A 39 -20.23 4.01 10.24
N LEU A 40 -19.15 3.33 10.61
CA LEU A 40 -18.90 1.93 10.28
C LEU A 40 -19.00 1.08 11.53
N SER A 41 -19.55 -0.13 11.39
CA SER A 41 -19.31 -1.16 12.39
C SER A 41 -17.81 -1.44 12.47
N ALA A 42 -17.29 -1.63 13.68
CA ALA A 42 -15.88 -2.03 13.87
C ALA A 42 -15.54 -3.33 13.13
N THR A 43 -16.52 -4.22 12.92
CA THR A 43 -16.37 -5.47 12.14
C THR A 43 -16.20 -5.23 10.65
N ASP A 44 -16.75 -4.13 10.13
CA ASP A 44 -16.72 -3.83 8.70
C ASP A 44 -15.48 -3.01 8.33
N LEU A 45 -14.78 -2.50 9.33
CA LEU A 45 -13.59 -1.66 9.20
C LEU A 45 -12.47 -2.36 8.42
N PHE A 46 -12.32 -3.68 8.57
CA PHE A 46 -11.29 -4.42 7.83
C PHE A 46 -11.60 -4.62 6.35
N SER A 47 -12.84 -4.37 5.92
CA SER A 47 -13.27 -4.47 4.52
C SER A 47 -13.10 -3.14 3.75
N MET A 48 -12.62 -2.08 4.41
CA MET A 48 -12.56 -0.73 3.83
C MET A 48 -11.70 -0.61 2.57
N ASN A 49 -10.62 -1.39 2.47
CA ASN A 49 -9.82 -1.43 1.23
C ASN A 49 -10.61 -1.94 0.03
N THR A 50 -11.49 -2.91 0.23
CA THR A 50 -12.35 -3.44 -0.84
C THR A 50 -13.39 -2.40 -1.26
N LEU A 51 -13.90 -1.63 -0.30
CA LEU A 51 -14.96 -0.65 -0.56
C LEU A 51 -14.46 0.62 -1.23
N LEU A 52 -13.32 1.16 -0.78
CA LEU A 52 -12.85 2.49 -1.21
C LEU A 52 -11.53 2.46 -1.98
N GLY A 53 -10.79 1.35 -2.01
CA GLY A 53 -9.44 1.32 -2.59
C GLY A 53 -9.35 1.88 -4.01
N GLY A 54 -10.29 1.49 -4.89
CA GLY A 54 -10.34 2.01 -6.26
C GLY A 54 -10.61 3.52 -6.32
N ALA A 55 -11.53 4.03 -5.50
CA ALA A 55 -11.83 5.46 -5.46
C ALA A 55 -10.65 6.30 -4.91
N ILE A 56 -9.90 5.76 -3.93
CA ILE A 56 -8.67 6.37 -3.43
C ILE A 56 -7.60 6.42 -4.52
N GLU A 57 -7.43 5.32 -5.27
CA GLU A 57 -6.49 5.26 -6.39
C GLU A 57 -6.87 6.24 -7.51
N ASP A 58 -8.15 6.35 -7.88
CA ASP A 58 -8.64 7.33 -8.86
C ASP A 58 -8.40 8.78 -8.42
N GLN A 59 -8.72 9.10 -7.16
CA GLN A 59 -8.51 10.44 -6.59
C GLN A 59 -7.03 10.80 -6.48
N THR A 60 -6.16 9.81 -6.21
CA THR A 60 -4.71 9.98 -6.21
C THR A 60 -4.22 10.39 -7.60
N VAL A 61 -4.69 9.74 -8.67
CA VAL A 61 -4.32 10.08 -10.05
C VAL A 61 -4.85 11.46 -10.44
N ALA A 62 -6.08 11.80 -10.06
CA ALA A 62 -6.63 13.13 -10.28
C ALA A 62 -5.79 14.22 -9.58
N THR A 63 -5.37 13.96 -8.33
CA THR A 63 -4.51 14.86 -7.55
C THR A 63 -3.12 15.01 -8.19
N LEU A 64 -2.55 13.93 -8.70
CA LEU A 64 -1.26 13.95 -9.40
C LEU A 64 -1.33 14.80 -10.68
N ASN A 65 -2.42 14.71 -11.45
CA ASN A 65 -2.65 15.57 -12.61
C ASN A 65 -2.89 17.04 -12.21
N ALA A 66 -3.65 17.30 -11.15
CA ALA A 66 -3.90 18.65 -10.65
C ALA A 66 -2.62 19.35 -10.14
N THR A 67 -1.63 18.56 -9.68
CA THR A 67 -0.33 19.04 -9.21
C THR A 67 0.77 19.04 -10.29
N ARG A 68 0.39 19.16 -11.58
CA ARG A 68 1.32 19.22 -12.72
C ARG A 68 2.49 20.18 -12.53
N ALA A 69 2.26 21.35 -11.95
CA ALA A 69 3.31 22.33 -11.69
C ALA A 69 4.47 21.79 -10.83
N ILE A 70 4.27 20.69 -10.07
CA ILE A 70 5.30 20.05 -9.26
C ILE A 70 6.16 19.09 -10.10
N TRP A 71 5.54 18.28 -10.97
CA TRP A 71 6.23 17.23 -11.73
C TRP A 71 6.68 17.65 -13.13
N ASP A 72 6.01 18.62 -13.74
CA ASP A 72 6.40 19.24 -15.02
C ASP A 72 6.33 20.79 -14.93
N PRO A 73 7.21 21.42 -14.14
CA PRO A 73 7.20 22.87 -13.92
C PRO A 73 7.48 23.68 -15.19
N ASN A 74 8.17 23.09 -16.18
CA ASN A 74 8.56 23.76 -17.41
C ASN A 74 7.61 23.47 -18.59
N GLY A 75 6.54 22.70 -18.37
CA GLY A 75 5.58 22.35 -19.41
C GLY A 75 6.14 21.48 -20.55
N ARG A 76 7.23 20.74 -20.29
CA ARG A 76 7.90 19.90 -21.30
C ARG A 76 7.01 18.74 -21.76
N TRP A 77 6.12 18.30 -20.87
CA TRP A 77 5.23 17.17 -21.06
C TRP A 77 3.76 17.63 -21.05
N ALA A 78 3.48 18.84 -21.57
CA ALA A 78 2.15 19.45 -21.57
C ALA A 78 1.06 18.55 -22.19
N ASP A 79 1.39 17.80 -23.24
CA ASP A 79 0.48 16.88 -23.94
C ASP A 79 0.32 15.50 -23.26
N TYR A 80 0.94 15.29 -22.11
CA TYR A 80 0.90 14.05 -21.34
C TYR A 80 0.01 14.17 -20.11
N GLU A 81 -0.69 13.11 -19.74
CA GLU A 81 -1.48 13.03 -18.52
C GLU A 81 -1.41 11.63 -17.89
N PHE A 82 -1.57 11.56 -16.57
CA PHE A 82 -1.68 10.28 -15.88
C PHE A 82 -3.06 9.68 -16.09
N ARG A 83 -3.11 8.43 -16.54
CA ARG A 83 -4.34 7.65 -16.72
C ARG A 83 -4.26 6.36 -15.93
N ARG A 84 -5.39 5.95 -15.35
CA ARG A 84 -5.52 4.70 -14.58
C ARG A 84 -6.18 3.60 -15.41
N TYR A 85 -5.66 2.39 -15.29
CA TYR A 85 -6.09 1.19 -15.99
C TYR A 85 -6.20 0.03 -14.99
N SER A 86 -7.39 -0.21 -14.45
CA SER A 86 -7.61 -1.24 -13.41
C SER A 86 -7.37 -2.69 -13.85
N GLU A 87 -7.22 -2.94 -15.15
CA GLU A 87 -7.10 -4.29 -15.73
C GLU A 87 -5.78 -4.51 -16.49
N SER A 88 -4.84 -3.56 -16.44
CA SER A 88 -3.58 -3.69 -17.17
C SER A 88 -2.41 -3.14 -16.37
N PHE A 89 -1.27 -3.82 -16.45
CA PHE A 89 -0.05 -3.39 -15.78
C PHE A 89 0.75 -2.38 -16.63
N PRO A 90 1.34 -1.33 -16.03
CA PRO A 90 1.10 -0.84 -14.67
C PRO A 90 -0.24 -0.11 -14.56
N ASP A 91 -0.79 -0.07 -13.35
CA ASP A 91 -2.10 0.50 -13.03
C ASP A 91 -2.26 1.96 -13.47
N VAL A 92 -1.18 2.75 -13.45
CA VAL A 92 -1.20 4.16 -13.81
C VAL A 92 -0.07 4.44 -14.79
N ARG A 93 -0.34 5.23 -15.84
CA ARG A 93 0.61 5.52 -16.91
C ARG A 93 0.58 6.98 -17.28
N LEU A 94 1.75 7.59 -17.44
CA LEU A 94 1.89 8.93 -18.03
C LEU A 94 1.93 8.79 -19.56
N GLU A 95 0.83 9.14 -20.21
CA GLU A 95 0.63 8.88 -21.64
C GLU A 95 0.33 10.16 -22.41
N ASN A 96 0.76 10.20 -23.67
CA ASN A 96 0.43 11.27 -24.58
C ASN A 96 -1.03 11.10 -25.05
N MET A 97 -1.79 12.20 -25.10
CA MET A 97 -3.16 12.20 -25.63
C MET A 97 -3.28 11.67 -27.07
N ARG A 98 -2.18 11.63 -27.83
CA ARG A 98 -2.09 11.20 -29.23
C ARG A 98 -1.67 9.73 -29.42
N GLY A 99 -1.48 8.95 -28.34
CA GLY A 99 -1.25 7.50 -28.42
C GLY A 99 0.21 7.06 -28.57
N ALA A 100 1.13 7.69 -27.84
CA ALA A 100 2.53 7.24 -27.72
C ALA A 100 2.69 6.20 -26.60
N GLU A 101 3.82 5.48 -26.59
CA GLU A 101 4.20 4.63 -25.46
C GLU A 101 4.27 5.42 -24.15
N PRO A 102 3.90 4.82 -23.00
CA PRO A 102 3.99 5.50 -21.72
C PRO A 102 5.43 5.92 -21.37
N LEU A 103 5.57 7.12 -20.79
CA LEU A 103 6.88 7.62 -20.36
C LEU A 103 7.33 7.02 -19.03
N ILE A 104 6.37 6.93 -18.10
CA ILE A 104 6.55 6.40 -16.74
C ILE A 104 5.27 5.66 -16.35
N GLY A 105 5.44 4.46 -15.81
CA GLY A 105 4.43 3.69 -15.11
C GLY A 105 4.45 3.90 -13.59
N ILE A 106 3.29 3.83 -12.97
CA ILE A 106 3.13 3.75 -11.53
C ILE A 106 2.22 2.56 -11.23
N GLU A 107 2.77 1.56 -10.53
CA GLU A 107 1.97 0.55 -9.88
C GLU A 107 1.48 1.11 -8.55
N LEU A 108 0.18 1.44 -8.48
CA LEU A 108 -0.39 2.27 -7.42
C LEU A 108 -1.28 1.42 -6.51
N LYS A 109 -1.06 1.53 -5.20
CA LYS A 109 -1.93 0.86 -4.23
C LYS A 109 -2.36 1.73 -3.06
N GLY A 110 -3.67 1.71 -2.78
CA GLY A 110 -4.20 2.16 -1.50
C GLY A 110 -4.08 1.08 -0.42
N TRP A 111 -3.57 1.44 0.76
CA TRP A 111 -3.54 0.60 1.95
C TRP A 111 -4.30 1.25 3.11
N TYR A 112 -5.44 0.69 3.47
CA TYR A 112 -6.16 1.10 4.66
C TYR A 112 -5.36 0.77 5.91
N LEU A 113 -4.94 1.82 6.63
CA LEU A 113 -4.00 1.75 7.74
C LEU A 113 -4.53 0.89 8.90
N LEU A 114 -5.85 0.86 9.07
CA LEU A 114 -6.52 0.06 10.08
C LEU A 114 -6.90 -1.34 9.59
N ALA A 115 -6.30 -1.83 8.51
CA ALA A 115 -6.51 -3.20 8.03
C ALA A 115 -5.92 -4.24 9.00
N LYS A 116 -6.57 -5.41 9.08
CA LYS A 116 -6.22 -6.49 10.02
C LYS A 116 -4.79 -7.00 9.88
N GLU A 117 -4.23 -6.97 8.67
CA GLU A 117 -2.89 -7.50 8.45
C GLU A 117 -1.77 -6.57 8.97
N GLU A 118 -2.08 -5.33 9.39
CA GLU A 118 -1.09 -4.33 9.83
C GLU A 118 -0.03 -3.99 8.76
N MET A 119 -0.27 -4.41 7.52
CA MET A 119 0.57 -4.16 6.36
C MET A 119 -0.25 -4.20 5.07
N PRO A 120 0.25 -3.63 3.96
CA PRO A 120 -0.39 -3.75 2.66
C PRO A 120 -0.55 -5.22 2.25
N SER A 121 -1.76 -5.62 1.87
CA SER A 121 -2.04 -6.96 1.31
C SER A 121 -1.66 -7.10 -0.17
N PHE A 122 -1.01 -6.07 -0.72
CA PHE A 122 -0.70 -5.92 -2.13
C PHE A 122 0.13 -7.08 -2.68
N ARG A 123 -0.27 -7.57 -3.87
CA ARG A 123 0.42 -8.65 -4.59
C ARG A 123 1.05 -8.10 -5.86
N PHE A 124 2.33 -7.79 -5.78
CA PHE A 124 3.12 -7.40 -6.94
C PHE A 124 3.75 -8.63 -7.59
N ARG A 125 3.20 -9.07 -8.73
CA ARG A 125 3.69 -10.27 -9.44
C ARG A 125 4.31 -9.98 -10.80
N ALA A 126 4.22 -8.74 -11.29
CA ALA A 126 4.81 -8.36 -12.55
C ALA A 126 6.33 -8.67 -12.56
N SER A 127 6.80 -9.27 -13.65
CA SER A 127 8.22 -9.48 -13.93
C SER A 127 8.93 -8.13 -14.04
N ALA A 128 10.20 -8.06 -13.63
CA ALA A 128 11.02 -6.88 -13.82
C ALA A 128 11.10 -6.46 -15.31
N ASP A 129 10.96 -7.39 -16.25
CA ASP A 129 10.99 -7.09 -17.69
C ASP A 129 9.70 -6.43 -18.21
N ALA A 130 8.63 -6.43 -17.42
CA ALA A 130 7.36 -5.77 -17.76
C ALA A 130 7.39 -4.25 -17.52
N MET A 131 8.51 -3.71 -17.03
CA MET A 131 8.64 -2.33 -16.58
C MET A 131 10.01 -1.72 -16.92
N THR A 132 10.03 -0.39 -16.96
CA THR A 132 11.24 0.41 -17.16
C THR A 132 11.96 0.69 -15.85
N VAL A 133 13.19 1.21 -15.92
CA VAL A 133 13.93 1.67 -14.74
C VAL A 133 13.33 2.94 -14.10
N TRP A 134 12.46 3.65 -14.81
CA TRP A 134 11.80 4.86 -14.30
C TRP A 134 10.51 4.58 -13.54
N ASP A 135 9.91 3.40 -13.76
CA ASP A 135 8.60 3.04 -13.21
C ASP A 135 8.65 2.92 -11.69
N LEU A 136 7.53 3.29 -11.07
CA LEU A 136 7.41 3.41 -9.63
C LEU A 136 6.42 2.40 -9.07
N LEU A 137 6.76 1.84 -7.92
CA LEU A 137 5.83 1.14 -7.05
C LEU A 137 5.46 2.12 -5.93
N VAL A 138 4.17 2.40 -5.79
CA VAL A 138 3.68 3.41 -4.85
C VAL A 138 2.57 2.85 -3.99
N VAL A 139 2.71 2.96 -2.67
CA VAL A 139 1.68 2.58 -1.71
C VAL A 139 1.30 3.79 -0.86
N PHE A 140 0.04 4.21 -0.94
CA PHE A 140 -0.52 5.24 -0.08
C PHE A 140 -1.27 4.60 1.08
N PRO A 141 -0.80 4.77 2.33
CA PRO A 141 -1.60 4.47 3.49
C PRO A 141 -2.74 5.48 3.57
N TRP A 142 -3.90 5.03 4.03
CA TRP A 142 -5.05 5.90 4.22
C TRP A 142 -5.91 5.47 5.40
N SER A 143 -6.60 6.43 5.99
CA SER A 143 -7.53 6.21 7.09
C SER A 143 -8.72 7.17 6.98
N LEU A 144 -9.74 6.99 7.82
CA LEU A 144 -10.80 7.98 7.98
C LEU A 144 -10.37 9.04 8.99
N SER A 145 -10.79 10.30 8.76
CA SER A 145 -10.42 11.43 9.62
C SER A 145 -10.81 11.26 11.10
N ASN A 146 -11.84 10.47 11.40
CA ASN A 146 -12.30 10.17 12.77
C ASN A 146 -12.32 8.66 13.07
N VAL A 147 -11.33 7.90 12.57
CA VAL A 147 -11.13 6.45 12.82
C VAL A 147 -12.24 5.57 12.22
N LEU A 148 -13.48 5.70 12.69
CA LEU A 148 -14.66 4.95 12.25
C LEU A 148 -15.59 5.74 11.32
N SER A 149 -15.31 7.04 11.12
CA SER A 149 -16.12 7.95 10.33
C SER A 149 -15.30 9.11 9.77
N GLY A 150 -15.92 9.92 8.92
CA GLY A 150 -15.33 11.07 8.26
C GLY A 150 -14.88 10.77 6.83
N THR A 151 -13.96 11.59 6.34
CA THR A 151 -13.45 11.50 4.98
C THR A 151 -12.15 10.71 4.95
N PRO A 152 -11.85 9.97 3.85
CA PRO A 152 -10.53 9.42 3.63
C PRO A 152 -9.44 10.50 3.65
N VAL A 153 -8.34 10.19 4.33
CA VAL A 153 -7.12 11.00 4.40
C VAL A 153 -5.94 10.09 4.03
N LEU A 154 -5.02 10.61 3.22
CA LEU A 154 -3.80 9.91 2.85
C LEU A 154 -2.65 10.26 3.79
N GLU A 155 -1.77 9.30 4.02
CA GLU A 155 -0.51 9.46 4.74
C GLU A 155 0.68 9.46 3.76
N PRO A 156 1.90 9.80 4.21
CA PRO A 156 3.09 9.77 3.37
C PRO A 156 3.30 8.41 2.68
N PRO A 157 3.48 8.38 1.34
CA PRO A 157 3.53 7.14 0.59
C PRO A 157 4.87 6.41 0.72
N PHE A 158 4.82 5.09 0.56
CA PHE A 158 5.97 4.32 0.12
C PHE A 158 6.18 4.56 -1.37
N ILE A 159 7.42 4.86 -1.79
CA ILE A 159 7.78 5.03 -3.20
C ILE A 159 9.11 4.32 -3.45
N GLU A 160 9.11 3.38 -4.38
CA GLU A 160 10.31 2.65 -4.79
C GLU A 160 10.36 2.46 -6.31
N GLN A 161 11.55 2.19 -6.87
CA GLN A 161 11.69 1.73 -8.24
C GLN A 161 11.03 0.36 -8.41
N ALA A 162 10.02 0.27 -9.28
CA ALA A 162 9.22 -0.94 -9.46
C ALA A 162 10.09 -2.12 -9.92
N LYS A 163 11.02 -1.87 -10.85
CA LYS A 163 11.91 -2.89 -11.41
C LYS A 163 12.78 -3.53 -10.32
N TYR A 164 13.40 -2.70 -9.48
CA TYR A 164 14.14 -3.14 -8.30
C TYR A 164 13.28 -3.95 -7.33
N ALA A 165 12.07 -3.49 -7.02
CA ALA A 165 11.17 -4.21 -6.12
C ALA A 165 10.77 -5.59 -6.67
N ALA A 166 10.63 -5.73 -8.00
CA ALA A 166 10.34 -7.02 -8.65
C ALA A 166 11.53 -8.00 -8.53
N ASP A 167 12.75 -7.53 -8.76
CA ASP A 167 13.95 -8.36 -8.62
C ASP A 167 14.22 -8.75 -7.17
N LEU A 168 14.07 -7.80 -6.24
CA LEU A 168 14.23 -8.08 -4.82
C LEU A 168 13.19 -9.11 -4.32
N ARG A 169 11.94 -9.01 -4.80
CA ARG A 169 10.90 -10.04 -4.55
C ARG A 169 11.34 -11.40 -5.05
N THR A 170 11.83 -11.48 -6.28
CA THR A 170 12.29 -12.73 -6.89
C THR A 170 13.46 -13.31 -6.11
N GLN A 171 14.49 -12.50 -5.83
CA GLN A 171 15.64 -12.90 -5.02
C GLN A 171 15.19 -13.41 -3.64
N TYR A 172 14.34 -12.66 -2.94
CA TYR A 172 13.83 -13.05 -1.63
C TYR A 172 13.10 -14.40 -1.70
N TRP A 173 12.26 -14.59 -2.72
CA TRP A 173 11.51 -15.84 -2.89
C TRP A 173 12.43 -17.04 -3.12
N GLU A 174 13.42 -16.91 -4.01
CA GLU A 174 14.35 -18.00 -4.36
C GLU A 174 15.32 -18.33 -3.23
N ASN A 175 15.53 -17.42 -2.28
CA ASN A 175 16.48 -17.60 -1.18
C ASN A 175 15.80 -17.78 0.19
N ARG A 176 14.47 -17.90 0.24
CA ARG A 176 13.71 -17.97 1.50
C ARG A 176 13.97 -19.23 2.34
N ASN A 177 14.41 -20.32 1.71
CA ASN A 177 14.86 -21.56 2.37
C ASN A 177 15.56 -22.50 1.36
N ALA A 178 16.12 -23.61 1.86
CA ALA A 178 16.89 -24.57 1.06
C ALA A 178 16.08 -25.37 0.01
N SER A 179 14.75 -25.40 0.11
CA SER A 179 13.87 -26.11 -0.84
C SER A 179 13.13 -25.17 -1.80
N ALA A 180 13.50 -23.89 -1.81
CA ALA A 180 12.96 -22.90 -2.73
C ALA A 180 13.20 -23.29 -4.18
N LYS A 181 12.15 -23.19 -5.00
CA LYS A 181 12.22 -23.39 -6.45
C LYS A 181 12.47 -22.06 -7.16
N PRO A 182 13.16 -22.10 -8.31
CA PRO A 182 13.31 -20.93 -9.16
C PRO A 182 11.97 -20.34 -9.59
N VAL A 183 11.94 -19.01 -9.70
CA VAL A 183 10.84 -18.26 -10.30
C VAL A 183 10.94 -18.38 -11.82
N THR A 184 9.81 -18.55 -12.49
CA THR A 184 9.76 -18.56 -13.96
C THR A 184 9.25 -17.23 -14.48
N HIS A 185 10.05 -16.59 -15.32
CA HIS A 185 9.76 -15.30 -15.92
C HIS A 185 9.11 -15.50 -17.30
N PRO A 186 7.93 -14.93 -17.58
CA PRO A 186 7.37 -14.94 -18.92
C PRO A 186 8.19 -14.02 -19.85
N PRO A 187 8.32 -14.34 -21.15
CA PRO A 187 8.87 -13.39 -22.11
C PRO A 187 7.93 -12.19 -22.22
N THR A 188 8.41 -11.01 -21.83
CA THR A 188 7.62 -9.79 -21.79
C THR A 188 8.49 -8.57 -22.08
N HIS A 189 7.87 -7.40 -22.14
CA HIS A 189 8.55 -6.13 -22.35
C HIS A 189 7.83 -5.03 -21.54
N PRO A 190 8.46 -3.86 -21.35
CA PRO A 190 7.81 -2.74 -20.69
C PRO A 190 6.44 -2.42 -21.30
N TYR A 191 5.46 -2.19 -20.42
CA TYR A 191 4.07 -1.87 -20.80
C TYR A 191 3.42 -2.95 -21.67
N PRO A 192 3.29 -4.18 -21.15
CA PRO A 192 2.74 -5.30 -21.90
C PRO A 192 1.30 -5.03 -22.35
N ALA A 193 0.95 -5.52 -23.54
CA ALA A 193 -0.41 -5.39 -24.06
C ALA A 193 -1.42 -6.13 -23.15
N PRO A 194 -2.68 -5.63 -23.05
CA PRO A 194 -3.71 -6.30 -22.27
C PRO A 194 -3.88 -7.78 -22.66
N GLY A 195 -4.00 -8.65 -21.65
CA GLY A 195 -4.17 -10.09 -21.85
C GLY A 195 -2.89 -10.89 -22.12
N THR A 196 -1.72 -10.24 -22.22
CA THR A 196 -0.43 -10.94 -22.37
C THR A 196 0.14 -11.37 -21.01
N ALA A 197 1.00 -12.40 -21.02
CA ALA A 197 1.66 -12.88 -19.81
C ALA A 197 2.83 -11.97 -19.41
N TYR A 198 2.76 -11.35 -18.24
CA TYR A 198 3.82 -10.51 -17.69
C TYR A 198 4.12 -10.79 -16.20
N SER A 199 3.32 -11.65 -15.57
CA SER A 199 3.50 -12.02 -14.16
C SER A 199 4.43 -13.22 -14.00
N ASP A 200 5.34 -13.12 -13.04
CA ASP A 200 6.18 -14.22 -12.62
C ASP A 200 5.36 -15.39 -12.07
N VAL A 201 5.84 -16.60 -12.36
CA VAL A 201 5.20 -17.87 -11.97
C VAL A 201 6.09 -18.61 -10.97
N VAL A 202 5.47 -19.07 -9.88
CA VAL A 202 6.13 -19.87 -8.84
C VAL A 202 5.38 -21.18 -8.63
N TYR A 203 6.11 -22.26 -8.38
CA TYR A 203 5.55 -23.62 -8.29
C TYR A 203 5.47 -24.17 -6.86
N ASP A 204 5.93 -23.39 -5.89
CA ASP A 204 6.06 -23.75 -4.49
C ASP A 204 5.34 -22.77 -3.54
N ASP A 205 4.38 -22.00 -4.08
CA ASP A 205 3.55 -21.05 -3.33
C ASP A 205 2.20 -21.61 -2.90
N ARG A 206 2.20 -22.65 -2.06
CA ARG A 206 0.95 -23.23 -1.54
C ARG A 206 0.11 -22.24 -0.71
N GLY A 207 0.76 -21.22 -0.14
CA GLY A 207 0.13 -20.25 0.77
C GLY A 207 -0.31 -18.94 0.10
N GLY A 208 -0.04 -18.74 -1.19
CA GLY A 208 -0.35 -17.48 -1.88
C GLY A 208 0.45 -16.27 -1.39
N ASN A 209 1.70 -16.49 -0.98
CA ASN A 209 2.60 -15.49 -0.42
C ASN A 209 3.48 -14.81 -1.47
N PHE A 210 3.66 -15.39 -2.65
CA PHE A 210 4.48 -14.77 -3.69
C PHE A 210 3.83 -13.49 -4.20
N GLY A 211 4.66 -12.44 -4.25
CA GLY A 211 4.25 -11.08 -4.58
C GLY A 211 3.77 -10.24 -3.40
N ARG A 212 3.67 -10.79 -2.18
CA ARG A 212 3.33 -9.99 -0.98
C ARG A 212 4.53 -9.15 -0.55
N ILE A 213 4.73 -8.02 -1.22
CA ILE A 213 5.95 -7.22 -1.10
C ILE A 213 6.22 -6.67 0.30
N ALA A 214 5.17 -6.44 1.08
CA ALA A 214 5.28 -6.01 2.47
C ALA A 214 5.95 -7.04 3.39
N ARG A 215 6.12 -8.29 2.92
CA ARG A 215 6.81 -9.36 3.66
C ARG A 215 8.25 -9.56 3.23
N ILE A 216 8.73 -8.77 2.26
CA ILE A 216 10.11 -8.84 1.79
C ILE A 216 10.95 -8.01 2.76
N GLN A 217 11.86 -8.68 3.45
CA GLN A 217 12.80 -8.02 4.34
C GLN A 217 13.70 -7.07 3.55
N GLY A 218 13.87 -5.85 4.05
CA GLY A 218 14.68 -4.78 3.47
C GLY A 218 13.94 -3.90 2.46
N LEU A 219 12.68 -4.18 2.12
CA LEU A 219 11.95 -3.37 1.15
C LEU A 219 11.18 -2.21 1.80
N MET A 220 10.34 -2.49 2.80
CA MET A 220 9.45 -1.47 3.40
C MET A 220 9.31 -1.56 4.92
N ASP A 221 10.19 -2.29 5.61
CA ASP A 221 10.09 -2.55 7.05
C ASP A 221 10.05 -1.26 7.89
N GLU A 222 11.00 -0.36 7.65
CA GLU A 222 11.11 0.92 8.36
C GLU A 222 9.89 1.81 8.09
N TRP A 223 9.54 2.00 6.81
CA TRP A 223 8.37 2.78 6.43
C TRP A 223 7.08 2.23 7.04
N MET A 224 6.88 0.90 7.08
CA MET A 224 5.70 0.31 7.72
C MET A 224 5.68 0.59 9.22
N ALA A 225 6.82 0.46 9.91
CA ALA A 225 6.91 0.73 11.34
C ALA A 225 6.55 2.19 11.66
N GLU A 226 7.11 3.14 10.90
CA GLU A 226 6.79 4.57 11.01
C GLU A 226 5.31 4.86 10.71
N THR A 227 4.78 4.28 9.64
CA THR A 227 3.39 4.48 9.22
C THR A 227 2.40 3.95 10.26
N MET A 228 2.70 2.82 10.90
CA MET A 228 1.86 2.25 11.97
C MET A 228 1.90 3.07 13.27
N ASP A 229 2.86 3.99 13.41
CA ASP A 229 2.94 4.94 14.51
C ASP A 229 2.11 6.22 14.29
N THR A 230 1.59 6.45 13.09
CA THR A 230 0.66 7.54 12.75
C THR A 230 -0.49 7.60 13.76
N ARG A 231 -0.73 8.80 14.30
CA ARG A 231 -1.74 9.03 15.34
C ARG A 231 -3.10 9.34 14.73
N LEU A 232 -4.04 8.43 14.93
CA LEU A 232 -5.45 8.63 14.62
C LEU A 232 -6.20 8.93 15.92
N ALA A 233 -6.88 10.07 16.00
CA ALA A 233 -7.50 10.55 17.25
C ALA A 233 -6.54 10.51 18.46
N GLY A 234 -5.26 10.83 18.25
CA GLY A 234 -4.22 10.86 19.29
C GLY A 234 -3.59 9.51 19.64
N ILE A 235 -4.08 8.40 19.09
CA ILE A 235 -3.60 7.03 19.35
C ILE A 235 -2.95 6.47 18.08
N SER A 236 -1.76 5.88 18.19
CA SER A 236 -1.10 5.26 17.03
C SER A 236 -1.94 4.15 16.39
N ALA A 237 -1.91 4.06 15.06
CA ALA A 237 -2.70 3.10 14.29
C ALA A 237 -2.51 1.64 14.75
N LYS A 238 -1.31 1.24 15.16
CA LYS A 238 -1.06 -0.10 15.71
C LYS A 238 -1.96 -0.46 16.90
N TRP A 239 -2.26 0.51 17.76
CA TRP A 239 -3.11 0.28 18.92
C TRP A 239 -4.58 0.20 18.53
N TRP A 240 -5.01 0.99 17.54
CA TRP A 240 -6.34 0.86 16.95
C TRP A 240 -6.56 -0.51 16.31
N VAL A 241 -5.62 -0.99 15.49
CA VAL A 241 -5.74 -2.32 14.88
C VAL A 241 -5.80 -3.42 15.93
N ARG A 242 -4.94 -3.35 16.96
CA ARG A 242 -4.99 -4.28 18.10
C ARG A 242 -6.34 -4.23 18.79
N PHE A 243 -6.88 -3.04 19.05
CA PHE A 243 -8.19 -2.85 19.64
C PHE A 243 -9.29 -3.48 18.79
N PHE A 244 -9.37 -3.16 17.49
CA PHE A 244 -10.40 -3.73 16.61
C PHE A 244 -10.31 -5.25 16.48
N LYS A 245 -9.09 -5.81 16.43
CA LYS A 245 -8.88 -7.26 16.46
C LYS A 245 -9.50 -7.93 17.68
N LEU A 246 -9.61 -7.26 18.84
CA LEU A 246 -10.25 -7.83 20.02
C LEU A 246 -11.74 -8.13 19.79
N PHE A 247 -12.41 -7.35 18.93
CA PHE A 247 -13.87 -7.39 18.72
C PHE A 247 -14.29 -8.03 17.38
N ASP A 248 -13.36 -8.26 16.47
CA ASP A 248 -13.60 -8.68 15.09
C ASP A 248 -14.13 -10.11 14.90
N GLU A 249 -14.08 -10.98 15.91
CA GLU A 249 -14.34 -12.40 15.71
C GLU A 249 -15.12 -13.03 16.86
N ARG A 250 -16.45 -12.78 16.94
CA ARG A 250 -17.38 -13.56 17.79
C ARG A 250 -16.81 -13.90 19.18
N GLY A 251 -16.02 -13.00 19.75
CA GLY A 251 -15.24 -13.31 20.94
C GLY A 251 -16.24 -13.41 22.06
N ASP A 252 -16.46 -14.62 22.58
CA ASP A 252 -17.08 -14.70 23.88
C ASP A 252 -16.22 -13.89 24.88
N LEU A 253 -16.84 -13.51 25.99
CA LEU A 253 -16.21 -12.72 27.03
C LEU A 253 -14.85 -13.31 27.49
N GLU A 254 -14.71 -14.64 27.41
CA GLU A 254 -13.52 -15.37 27.81
C GLU A 254 -12.37 -15.14 26.82
N ALA A 255 -12.66 -15.15 25.51
CA ALA A 255 -11.70 -14.84 24.47
C ALA A 255 -11.20 -13.39 24.55
N ILE A 256 -12.09 -12.44 24.83
CA ILE A 256 -11.73 -11.02 25.02
C ILE A 256 -10.83 -10.86 26.26
N THR A 257 -11.20 -11.49 27.39
CA THR A 257 -10.43 -11.44 28.63
C THR A 257 -9.01 -12.00 28.45
N LYS A 258 -8.88 -13.18 27.81
CA LYS A 258 -7.57 -13.79 27.53
C LYS A 258 -6.68 -12.90 26.65
N ARG A 259 -7.26 -12.15 25.72
CA ARG A 259 -6.50 -11.22 24.87
C ARG A 259 -6.04 -9.98 25.66
N PHE A 260 -6.85 -9.44 26.57
CA PHE A 260 -6.42 -8.38 27.48
C PHE A 260 -5.34 -8.83 28.46
N ASP A 261 -5.42 -10.05 28.99
CA ASP A 261 -4.35 -10.63 29.82
C ASP A 261 -3.01 -10.67 29.09
N ARG A 262 -3.03 -11.04 27.80
CA ARG A 262 -1.83 -11.05 26.97
C ARG A 262 -1.30 -9.63 26.75
N LEU A 263 -2.17 -8.69 26.43
CA LEU A 263 -1.80 -7.28 26.23
C LEU A 263 -1.21 -6.65 27.50
N ALA A 264 -1.78 -6.94 28.67
CA ALA A 264 -1.27 -6.48 29.96
C ALA A 264 0.13 -7.01 30.24
N ARG A 265 0.40 -8.28 29.94
CA ARG A 265 1.78 -8.84 30.03
C ARG A 265 2.74 -8.15 29.07
N GLU A 266 2.34 -7.94 27.82
CA GLU A 266 3.16 -7.25 26.80
C GLU A 266 3.45 -5.78 27.17
N THR A 267 2.61 -5.17 28.01
CA THR A 267 2.73 -3.76 28.44
C THR A 267 3.11 -3.61 29.92
N ASN A 268 3.46 -4.71 30.59
CA ASN A 268 3.85 -4.77 32.00
C ASN A 268 2.82 -4.17 32.98
N GLN A 269 1.52 -4.37 32.69
CA GLN A 269 0.39 -3.97 33.52
C GLN A 269 0.00 -5.09 34.51
N ASN A 270 -0.66 -4.72 35.61
CA ASN A 270 -1.07 -5.67 36.64
C ASN A 270 -2.41 -6.38 36.30
N PRO A 271 -2.76 -7.49 36.98
CA PRO A 271 -4.02 -8.20 36.72
C PRO A 271 -5.28 -7.38 37.06
N ILE A 272 -5.20 -6.47 38.03
CA ILE A 272 -6.32 -5.59 38.42
C ILE A 272 -6.72 -4.67 37.27
N TRP A 273 -5.73 -4.14 36.54
CA TRP A 273 -5.95 -3.32 35.35
C TRP A 273 -6.71 -4.09 34.26
N VAL A 274 -6.44 -5.40 34.09
CA VAL A 274 -7.19 -6.23 33.14
C VAL A 274 -8.65 -6.32 33.53
N GLU A 275 -8.95 -6.58 34.80
CA GLU A 275 -10.32 -6.65 35.31
C GLU A 275 -11.06 -5.31 35.11
N GLU A 276 -10.42 -4.19 35.44
CA GLU A 276 -10.99 -2.85 35.25
C GLU A 276 -11.30 -2.55 33.78
N VAL A 277 -10.37 -2.84 32.87
CA VAL A 277 -10.56 -2.61 31.43
C VAL A 277 -11.63 -3.52 30.85
N VAL A 278 -11.65 -4.80 31.23
CA VAL A 278 -12.67 -5.75 30.77
C VAL A 278 -14.06 -5.32 31.27
N ASP A 279 -14.17 -4.82 32.50
CA ASP A 279 -15.44 -4.33 33.03
C ASP A 279 -15.90 -3.04 32.35
N LEU A 280 -15.00 -2.11 32.01
CA LEU A 280 -15.33 -0.94 31.20
C LEU A 280 -15.83 -1.34 29.80
N VAL A 281 -15.14 -2.29 29.15
CA VAL A 281 -15.56 -2.83 27.85
C VAL A 281 -16.93 -3.52 27.96
N ARG A 282 -17.18 -4.30 29.01
CA ARG A 282 -18.50 -4.90 29.27
C ARG A 282 -19.60 -3.87 29.44
N GLN A 283 -19.32 -2.77 30.13
CA GLN A 283 -20.28 -1.67 30.30
C GLN A 283 -20.57 -1.01 28.95
N LEU A 284 -19.54 -0.76 28.14
CA LEU A 284 -19.69 -0.21 26.79
C LEU A 284 -20.48 -1.13 25.86
N MET A 285 -20.30 -2.46 25.95
CA MET A 285 -21.05 -3.43 25.14
C MET A 285 -22.52 -3.62 25.57
N LYS A 286 -22.92 -3.09 26.73
CA LYS A 286 -24.30 -3.13 27.23
C LYS A 286 -25.10 -1.85 26.93
N LEU A 287 -24.43 -0.81 26.41
CA LEU A 287 -25.05 0.41 25.89
C LEU A 287 -25.52 0.19 24.45
#